data_AF-A0A8H5EU16-F1
#
_entry.id   AF-A0A8H5EU16-F1
#
_cell.length_a   1.000
_cell.length_b   1.000
_cell.length_c   1.000
_cell.angle_alpha   90.00
_cell.angle_beta   90.00
_cell.angle_gamma   90.00
#
_symmetry.space_group_name_H-M   'P 1'
#
loop_
_entity.id
_entity.type
_entity.pdbx_description
1 polymer ?
#
loop_
_entity_poly.entity_id
_entity_poly.type
_entity_poly.pdbx_seq_one_letter_code
_entity_poly.pdbx_strand_id
1 'polypeptide(L)'
;MDPQQSNPPYYILLAQSNLSTSQTAPAPLSNNLVHPVINYHYEDDPLHTLLPSQPDEHVLVLNYDRNASQPTAHSLSGGLSVLGVKKEEAPGAAVADAGTRNDGMYIIETISNDHTSLSGSQGERKSAQAILAQFKQRNTILRQTLQYPSAIEDHTAPAQPSQANIANDVTSQSES
;
A
#
# COMPACT_ATOMS: atom_id res chain seq x y z
N MET A 1 -31.82 19.50 -8.06
CA MET A 1 -32.32 18.34 -7.29
C MET A 1 -31.07 17.60 -6.86
N ASP A 2 -30.81 17.71 -5.56
CA ASP A 2 -29.51 17.70 -4.91
C ASP A 2 -28.66 16.45 -5.19
N PRO A 3 -27.32 16.60 -5.28
CA PRO A 3 -26.42 15.50 -5.57
C PRO A 3 -26.56 14.46 -4.46
N GLN A 4 -26.51 13.18 -4.82
CA GLN A 4 -26.40 12.10 -3.86
C GLN A 4 -25.24 12.40 -2.92
N GLN A 5 -25.57 12.80 -1.69
CA GLN A 5 -24.65 13.08 -0.62
C GLN A 5 -24.03 11.73 -0.22
N SER A 6 -22.99 11.34 -0.96
CA SER A 6 -22.15 10.20 -0.63
C SER A 6 -21.52 10.52 0.72
N ASN A 7 -21.88 9.79 1.78
CA ASN A 7 -21.24 9.95 3.09
C ASN A 7 -19.74 9.65 2.92
N PRO A 8 -18.89 10.69 2.87
CA PRO A 8 -17.51 10.47 2.52
C PRO A 8 -16.78 9.86 3.73
N PRO A 9 -15.61 9.24 3.52
CA PRO A 9 -14.78 8.72 4.60
C PRO A 9 -14.48 9.80 5.65
N TYR A 10 -14.95 9.61 6.87
CA TYR A 10 -14.80 10.61 7.93
C TYR A 10 -13.58 10.32 8.83
N TYR A 11 -13.34 9.05 9.14
CA TYR A 11 -12.24 8.63 9.99
C TYR A 11 -11.06 8.22 9.12
N ILE A 12 -10.14 9.16 8.86
CA ILE A 12 -8.91 8.91 8.11
C ILE A 12 -7.69 9.12 9.02
N LEU A 13 -6.82 8.12 9.07
CA LEU A 13 -5.57 8.13 9.83
C LEU A 13 -4.38 7.85 8.92
N LEU A 14 -3.24 8.46 9.22
CA LEU A 14 -1.95 8.16 8.60
C LEU A 14 -1.12 7.32 9.55
N ALA A 15 -0.75 6.11 9.12
CA ALA A 15 0.27 5.31 9.77
C ALA A 15 1.63 5.66 9.16
N GLN A 16 2.47 6.38 9.90
CA GLN A 16 3.75 6.90 9.41
C GLN A 16 4.92 6.03 9.85
N SER A 17 5.76 5.65 8.89
CA SER A 17 7.04 5.01 9.14
C SER A 17 8.17 5.82 8.54
N ASN A 18 9.31 5.88 9.24
CA ASN A 18 10.50 6.55 8.74
C ASN A 18 11.52 5.50 8.34
N LEU A 19 12.07 5.64 7.14
CA LEU A 19 13.18 4.79 6.69
C LEU A 19 14.50 5.28 7.30
N SER A 20 14.72 5.01 8.58
CA SER A 20 15.95 5.42 9.27
C SER A 20 17.12 4.49 8.93
N THR A 21 18.27 5.08 8.57
CA THR A 21 19.47 4.31 8.17
C THR A 21 20.17 3.53 9.28
N SER A 22 19.72 3.68 10.53
CA SER A 22 20.27 3.01 11.71
C SER A 22 19.40 1.85 12.22
N GLN A 23 18.27 1.56 11.57
CA GLN A 23 17.33 0.56 12.04
C GLN A 23 17.65 -0.81 11.42
N THR A 24 18.01 -1.77 12.27
CA THR A 24 18.45 -3.12 11.88
C THR A 24 17.31 -4.12 11.72
N ALA A 25 16.06 -3.70 11.95
CA ALA A 25 14.86 -4.51 11.79
C ALA A 25 13.68 -3.66 11.28
N PRO A 26 12.77 -4.24 10.47
CA PRO A 26 11.56 -3.54 10.06
C PRO A 26 10.70 -3.24 11.29
N ALA A 27 10.62 -1.97 11.69
CA ALA A 27 9.71 -1.54 12.75
C ALA A 27 8.25 -1.67 12.27
N PRO A 28 7.32 -2.06 13.15
CA PRO A 28 5.91 -2.11 12.79
C PRO A 28 5.43 -0.70 12.40
N LEU A 29 4.72 -0.61 11.27
CA LEU A 29 4.18 0.64 10.71
C LEU A 29 3.12 1.30 11.62
N SER A 30 2.71 0.63 12.70
CA SER A 30 1.46 0.89 13.43
C SER A 30 1.57 1.77 14.68
N ASN A 31 2.77 2.21 15.10
CA ASN A 31 2.91 2.96 16.35
C ASN A 31 2.79 4.49 16.21
N ASN A 32 2.66 5.02 14.99
CA ASN A 32 2.53 6.46 14.77
C ASN A 32 1.32 6.74 13.87
N LEU A 33 0.16 6.91 14.52
CA LEU A 33 -1.10 7.27 13.88
C LEU A 33 -1.35 8.77 14.04
N VAL A 34 -1.48 9.48 12.92
CA VAL A 34 -1.69 10.93 12.88
C VAL A 34 -2.95 11.26 12.08
N HIS A 35 -3.69 12.28 12.50
CA HIS A 35 -4.81 12.82 11.73
C HIS A 35 -4.31 13.84 10.69
N PRO A 36 -4.52 13.60 9.39
CA PRO A 36 -4.24 14.61 8.37
C PRO A 36 -5.32 15.70 8.35
N VAL A 37 -5.01 16.81 7.71
CA VAL A 37 -6.03 17.75 7.22
C VAL A 37 -6.73 17.08 6.04
N ILE A 38 -8.07 16.97 6.10
CA ILE A 38 -8.87 16.27 5.08
C ILE A 38 -9.62 17.30 4.25
N ASN A 39 -9.38 17.28 2.93
CA ASN A 39 -10.10 18.09 1.95
C ASN A 39 -10.79 17.15 0.95
N TYR A 40 -12.12 17.21 0.88
CA TYR A 40 -12.89 16.45 -0.09
C TYR A 40 -12.89 17.18 -1.42
N HIS A 41 -12.60 16.44 -2.49
CA HIS A 41 -12.68 16.91 -3.86
C HIS A 41 -13.67 16.02 -4.60
N TYR A 42 -14.62 16.64 -5.29
CA TYR A 42 -15.64 15.98 -6.09
C TYR A 42 -15.32 16.14 -7.58
N GLU A 43 -16.04 15.41 -8.44
CA GLU A 43 -15.81 15.39 -9.89
C GLU A 43 -15.92 16.78 -10.56
N ASP A 44 -16.69 17.70 -9.97
CA ASP A 44 -16.88 19.05 -10.49
C ASP A 44 -15.80 20.05 -9.98
N ASP A 45 -14.94 19.62 -9.06
CA ASP A 45 -13.90 20.47 -8.48
C ASP A 45 -12.67 20.55 -9.40
N PRO A 46 -11.99 21.71 -9.46
CA PRO A 46 -10.86 21.88 -10.36
C PRO A 46 -9.59 21.22 -9.81
N LEU A 47 -8.92 20.41 -10.64
CA LEU A 47 -7.76 19.58 -10.25
C LEU A 47 -6.52 20.33 -9.73
N HIS A 48 -6.41 21.64 -9.98
CA HIS A 48 -5.22 22.41 -9.58
C HIS A 48 -5.13 22.66 -8.08
N THR A 49 -6.21 22.45 -7.32
CA THR A 49 -6.22 22.57 -5.85
C THR A 49 -5.53 21.40 -5.14
N LEU A 50 -5.23 20.31 -5.86
CA LEU A 50 -4.61 19.09 -5.32
C LEU A 50 -3.08 19.16 -5.29
N LEU A 51 -2.47 20.21 -5.85
CA LEU A 51 -1.01 20.31 -5.91
C LEU A 51 -0.46 20.91 -4.60
N PRO A 52 0.65 20.36 -4.08
CA PRO A 52 1.36 20.98 -2.96
C PRO A 52 1.67 22.45 -3.26
N SER A 53 1.25 23.34 -2.38
CA SER A 53 1.50 24.79 -2.49
C SER A 53 2.77 25.21 -1.77
N GLN A 54 3.24 24.41 -0.79
CA GLN A 54 4.46 24.66 -0.03
C GLN A 54 5.48 23.53 -0.18
N PRO A 55 6.81 23.80 -0.10
CA PRO A 55 7.84 22.77 -0.24
C PRO A 55 7.76 21.63 0.79
N ASP A 56 7.32 21.92 2.01
CA ASP A 56 7.20 20.95 3.11
C ASP A 56 5.78 20.36 3.23
N GLU A 57 4.91 20.68 2.27
CA GLU A 57 3.55 20.14 2.24
C GLU A 57 3.55 18.73 1.64
N HIS A 58 2.85 17.82 2.31
CA HIS A 58 2.64 16.47 1.83
C HIS A 58 1.17 16.25 1.49
N VAL A 59 0.89 16.11 0.20
CA VAL A 59 -0.45 15.81 -0.32
C VAL A 59 -0.55 14.31 -0.62
N LEU A 60 -1.58 13.70 -0.05
CA LEU A 60 -2.00 12.32 -0.27
C LEU A 60 -3.44 12.35 -0.79
N VAL A 61 -3.73 11.54 -1.81
CA VAL A 61 -5.05 11.42 -2.42
C VAL A 61 -5.61 10.06 -2.09
N LEU A 62 -6.76 10.02 -1.42
CA LEU A 62 -7.55 8.81 -1.19
C LEU A 62 -8.70 8.78 -2.20
N ASN A 63 -8.61 7.89 -3.19
CA ASN A 63 -9.67 7.67 -4.15
C ASN A 63 -10.75 6.80 -3.50
N TYR A 64 -11.90 7.42 -3.26
CA TYR A 64 -13.05 6.77 -2.66
C TYR A 64 -14.21 6.72 -3.65
N ASP A 65 -14.53 5.51 -4.09
CA ASP A 65 -15.77 5.21 -4.80
C ASP A 65 -16.61 4.27 -3.92
N ARG A 66 -17.88 4.62 -3.68
CA ARG A 66 -18.82 3.80 -2.92
C ARG A 66 -19.07 2.44 -3.58
N ASN A 67 -18.95 2.37 -4.90
CA ASN A 67 -19.18 1.14 -5.67
C ASN A 67 -17.91 0.27 -5.76
N ALA A 68 -16.74 0.83 -5.45
CA ALA A 68 -15.49 0.09 -5.43
C ALA A 68 -15.38 -0.78 -4.17
N SER A 69 -14.81 -1.98 -4.33
CA SER A 69 -14.60 -2.90 -3.22
C SER A 69 -13.52 -2.44 -2.24
N GLN A 70 -12.53 -1.66 -2.71
CA GLN A 70 -11.42 -1.20 -1.90
C GLN A 70 -10.95 0.20 -2.32
N PRO A 71 -10.80 1.14 -1.38
CA PRO A 71 -10.23 2.45 -1.68
C PRO A 71 -8.74 2.32 -2.02
N THR A 72 -8.26 3.24 -2.85
CA THR A 72 -6.83 3.34 -3.18
C THR A 72 -6.30 4.68 -2.72
N ALA A 73 -5.00 4.74 -2.38
CA ALA A 73 -4.37 6.00 -2.03
C ALA A 73 -3.05 6.19 -2.78
N HIS A 74 -2.75 7.44 -3.11
CA HIS A 74 -1.56 7.85 -3.83
C HIS A 74 -0.90 9.04 -3.14
N SER A 75 0.42 9.12 -3.22
CA SER A 75 1.16 10.31 -2.82
C SER A 75 1.44 11.19 -4.02
N LEU A 76 1.19 12.48 -3.87
CA LEU A 76 1.63 13.51 -4.82
C LEU A 76 2.94 14.17 -4.37
N SER A 77 3.56 13.64 -3.31
CA SER A 77 4.72 14.22 -2.64
C SER A 77 5.97 13.39 -2.92
N GLY A 78 7.10 14.05 -3.22
CA GLY A 78 8.35 13.34 -3.51
C GLY A 78 8.99 12.63 -2.31
N GLY A 79 8.78 13.14 -1.09
CA GLY A 79 9.38 12.63 0.14
C GLY A 79 8.57 11.57 0.89
N LEU A 80 7.33 11.31 0.47
CA LEU A 80 6.40 10.43 1.17
C LEU A 80 5.80 9.43 0.19
N SER A 81 5.85 8.13 0.51
CA SER A 81 5.29 7.06 -0.32
C SER A 81 4.16 6.34 0.40
N VAL A 82 3.10 5.99 -0.33
CA VAL A 82 2.00 5.17 0.20
C VAL A 82 2.35 3.69 0.01
N LEU A 83 2.14 2.90 1.06
CA LEU A 83 2.31 1.44 1.07
C LEU A 83 0.98 0.72 0.84
N GLY A 84 -0.11 1.28 1.35
CA GLY A 84 -1.44 0.69 1.20
C GLY A 84 -2.51 1.44 2.00
N VAL A 85 -3.75 0.98 1.85
CA VAL A 85 -4.91 1.47 2.60
C VAL A 85 -5.59 0.31 3.28
N LYS A 86 -5.79 0.42 4.59
CA LYS A 86 -6.57 -0.52 5.41
C LYS A 86 -7.89 0.12 5.78
N LYS A 87 -8.96 -0.67 5.74
CA LYS A 87 -10.28 -0.28 6.25
C LYS A 87 -10.57 -1.10 7.50
N GLU A 88 -10.86 -0.41 8.58
CA GLU A 88 -11.22 -0.98 9.88
C GLU A 88 -12.56 -0.38 10.35
N GLU A 89 -13.16 -0.96 11.38
CA GLU A 89 -14.34 -0.40 12.03
C GLU A 89 -13.92 0.75 12.96
N ALA A 90 -14.57 1.91 12.84
CA ALA A 90 -14.24 3.05 13.68
C ALA A 90 -14.62 2.78 15.16
N PRO A 91 -13.74 3.08 16.13
CA PRO A 91 -14.07 2.96 17.54
C PRO A 91 -15.31 3.80 17.90
N GLY A 92 -16.35 3.15 18.43
CA GLY A 92 -17.59 3.81 18.83
C GLY A 92 -18.67 3.92 17.74
N ALA A 93 -18.43 3.38 16.54
CA ALA A 93 -19.43 3.29 15.47
C ALA A 93 -20.71 2.54 15.91
N ALA A 94 -20.58 1.51 16.74
CA ALA A 94 -21.71 0.73 17.24
C ALA A 94 -22.67 1.48 18.19
N VAL A 95 -22.31 2.68 18.67
CA VAL A 95 -23.07 3.45 19.67
C VAL A 95 -23.71 4.72 19.07
N ALA A 96 -23.25 5.18 17.92
CA ALA A 96 -23.78 6.35 17.24
C ALA A 96 -24.94 5.97 16.31
N ASP A 97 -26.02 6.74 16.38
CA ASP A 97 -27.24 6.57 15.58
C ASP A 97 -26.91 6.36 14.08
N ALA A 98 -27.30 5.19 13.55
CA ALA A 98 -26.80 4.56 12.32
C ALA A 98 -27.25 5.22 11.00
N GLY A 99 -27.16 6.55 10.88
CA GLY A 99 -27.80 7.26 9.77
C GLY A 99 -26.94 8.23 8.95
N THR A 100 -25.89 8.84 9.52
CA THR A 100 -25.36 10.09 8.92
C THR A 100 -23.86 10.10 8.61
N ARG A 101 -23.04 9.15 9.08
CA ARG A 101 -21.60 9.15 8.83
C ARG A 101 -21.11 7.77 8.36
N ASN A 102 -19.98 7.76 7.66
CA ASN A 102 -19.31 6.53 7.26
C ASN A 102 -18.57 5.96 8.48
N ASP A 103 -19.04 4.82 8.98
CA ASP A 103 -18.51 4.13 10.16
C ASP A 103 -17.16 3.44 9.93
N GLY A 104 -16.67 3.46 8.68
CA GLY A 104 -15.34 2.93 8.34
C GLY A 104 -14.23 3.88 8.74
N MET A 105 -13.23 3.36 9.43
CA MET A 105 -11.92 3.98 9.62
C MET A 105 -10.96 3.54 8.52
N TYR A 106 -10.29 4.51 7.90
CA TYR A 106 -9.34 4.27 6.82
C TYR A 106 -7.94 4.65 7.31
N ILE A 107 -7.03 3.69 7.29
CA ILE A 107 -5.64 3.87 7.69
C ILE A 107 -4.78 3.83 6.43
N ILE A 108 -4.16 4.95 6.08
CA ILE A 108 -3.21 5.04 4.98
C ILE A 108 -1.82 4.78 5.55
N GLU A 109 -1.20 3.69 5.10
CA GLU A 109 0.15 3.35 5.48
C GLU A 109 1.14 4.09 4.60
N THR A 110 2.06 4.83 5.23
CA THR A 110 3.01 5.69 4.54
C THR A 110 4.42 5.49 5.05
N ILE A 111 5.37 5.75 4.17
CA ILE A 111 6.79 5.77 4.52
C ILE A 111 7.44 7.06 4.02
N SER A 112 8.12 7.75 4.93
CA SER A 112 8.91 8.94 4.64
C SER A 112 10.32 8.55 4.25
N ASN A 113 10.82 9.13 3.16
CA ASN A 113 12.19 8.98 2.72
C ASN A 113 12.97 10.23 3.10
N ASP A 114 13.61 10.20 4.27
CA ASP A 114 14.55 11.25 4.66
C ASP A 114 15.80 11.18 3.76
N HIS A 115 15.80 11.98 2.69
CA HIS A 115 16.93 12.11 1.76
C HIS A 115 18.17 12.74 2.40
N THR A 116 18.06 13.22 3.63
CA THR A 116 19.11 13.95 4.37
C THR A 116 20.35 13.10 4.69
N SER A 117 20.31 11.78 4.57
CA SER A 117 21.46 10.93 4.88
C SER A 117 22.43 10.68 3.71
N LEU A 118 22.18 11.21 2.51
CA LEU A 118 23.01 10.95 1.32
C LEU A 118 23.95 12.10 0.96
N SER A 119 23.69 13.31 1.48
CA SER A 119 24.51 14.48 1.18
C SER A 119 25.16 15.01 2.46
N GLY A 120 26.43 14.67 2.65
CA GLY A 120 27.33 15.49 3.44
C GLY A 120 27.71 14.98 4.83
N SER A 121 28.92 14.40 4.87
CA SER A 121 29.87 14.42 5.97
C SER A 121 29.81 13.31 7.02
N GLN A 122 31.02 12.79 7.32
CA GLN A 122 31.41 11.93 8.45
C GLN A 122 31.17 10.41 8.27
N GLY A 123 32.08 9.76 7.54
CA GLY A 123 33.03 8.78 8.11
C GLY A 123 32.57 7.58 8.95
N GLU A 124 31.29 7.40 9.27
CA GLU A 124 30.83 6.20 9.96
C GLU A 124 30.79 5.05 8.96
N ARG A 125 31.78 4.16 9.07
CA ARG A 125 31.78 2.86 8.43
C ARG A 125 30.57 2.06 8.94
N LYS A 126 29.40 2.32 8.38
CA LYS A 126 28.21 1.48 8.58
C LYS A 126 28.64 0.04 8.36
N SER A 127 28.37 -0.82 9.33
CA SER A 127 28.77 -2.22 9.24
C SER A 127 28.15 -2.84 7.99
N ALA A 128 28.83 -3.80 7.36
CA ALA A 128 28.28 -4.49 6.18
C ALA A 128 26.90 -5.11 6.46
N GLN A 129 26.68 -5.54 7.71
CA GLN A 129 25.39 -6.04 8.18
C GLN A 129 24.31 -4.95 8.18
N ALA A 130 24.62 -3.73 8.63
CA ALA A 130 23.68 -2.61 8.62
C ALA A 130 23.30 -2.20 7.18
N ILE A 131 24.29 -2.16 6.27
CA ILE A 131 24.04 -1.86 4.84
C ILE A 131 23.13 -2.92 4.22
N LEU A 132 23.38 -4.20 4.50
CA LEU A 132 22.56 -5.29 3.96
C LEU A 132 21.13 -5.29 4.54
N ALA A 133 20.98 -5.06 5.84
CA ALA A 133 19.67 -4.93 6.48
C ALA A 133 18.86 -3.79 5.84
N GLN A 134 19.51 -2.63 5.64
CA GLN A 134 18.91 -1.48 4.97
C GLN A 134 18.48 -1.81 3.53
N PHE A 135 19.36 -2.45 2.76
CA PHE A 135 19.04 -2.85 1.39
C PHE A 135 17.83 -3.80 1.34
N LYS A 136 17.78 -4.79 2.24
CA LYS A 136 16.65 -5.71 2.35
C LYS A 136 15.35 -4.97 2.69
N GLN A 137 15.38 -4.10 3.69
CA GLN A 137 14.23 -3.29 4.09
C GLN A 137 13.71 -2.45 2.91
N ARG A 138 14.59 -1.73 2.22
CA ARG A 138 14.24 -0.91 1.04
C ARG A 138 13.63 -1.75 -0.08
N ASN A 139 14.18 -2.92 -0.36
CA ASN A 139 13.61 -3.80 -1.38
C ASN A 139 12.24 -4.34 -0.99
N THR A 140 12.01 -4.63 0.29
CA THR A 140 10.68 -5.03 0.78
C THR A 140 9.67 -3.90 0.55
N ILE A 141 10.01 -2.67 0.92
CA ILE A 141 9.16 -1.49 0.70
C ILE A 141 8.89 -1.29 -0.79
N LEU A 142 9.92 -1.33 -1.62
CA LEU A 142 9.76 -1.18 -3.08
C LEU A 142 8.83 -2.25 -3.65
N ARG A 143 8.93 -3.50 -3.19
CA ARG A 143 8.04 -4.59 -3.62
C ARG A 143 6.60 -4.36 -3.17
N GLN A 144 6.39 -3.78 -1.99
CA GLN A 144 5.06 -3.43 -1.48
C GLN A 144 4.45 -2.26 -2.25
N THR A 145 5.21 -1.18 -2.45
CA THR A 145 4.74 0.01 -3.18
C THR A 145 4.51 -0.27 -4.67
N LEU A 146 5.36 -1.08 -5.30
CA LEU A 146 5.22 -1.45 -6.72
C LEU A 146 4.30 -2.64 -6.94
N GLN A 147 3.55 -3.08 -5.92
CA GLN A 147 2.56 -4.13 -6.08
C GLN A 147 1.40 -3.56 -6.90
N TYR A 148 1.59 -3.57 -8.23
CA TYR A 148 0.54 -3.26 -9.19
C TYR A 148 -0.67 -4.15 -8.86
N PRO A 149 -1.90 -3.61 -8.89
CA PRO A 149 -3.08 -4.47 -8.81
C PRO A 149 -2.91 -5.50 -9.92
N SER A 150 -2.71 -6.76 -9.53
CA SER A 150 -2.74 -7.88 -10.45
C SER A 150 -4.03 -7.69 -11.22
N ALA A 151 -3.93 -7.49 -12.53
CA ALA A 151 -5.04 -7.81 -13.40
C ALA A 151 -5.44 -9.24 -13.01
N ILE A 152 -6.57 -9.38 -12.33
CA ILE A 152 -7.29 -10.64 -12.29
C ILE A 152 -7.85 -10.77 -13.70
N GLU A 153 -6.97 -11.05 -14.65
CA GLU A 153 -7.39 -11.81 -15.81
C GLU A 153 -7.25 -13.26 -15.38
N ASP A 154 -8.40 -13.93 -15.36
CA ASP A 154 -8.52 -15.38 -15.35
C ASP A 154 -7.63 -15.98 -16.46
N HIS A 155 -6.36 -16.16 -16.18
CA HIS A 155 -5.56 -17.18 -16.83
C HIS A 155 -5.77 -18.45 -16.03
N THR A 156 -6.94 -19.05 -16.29
CA THR A 156 -7.11 -20.49 -16.20
C THR A 156 -5.86 -21.11 -16.82
N ALA A 157 -5.05 -21.76 -15.98
CA ALA A 157 -3.87 -22.46 -16.43
C ALA A 157 -4.27 -23.42 -17.56
N PRO A 158 -3.64 -23.36 -18.76
CA PRO A 158 -3.84 -24.42 -19.73
C PRO A 158 -3.32 -25.71 -19.11
N ALA A 159 -4.20 -26.72 -19.08
CA ALA A 159 -3.92 -28.06 -18.62
C ALA A 159 -2.55 -28.55 -19.13
N GLN A 160 -1.68 -29.00 -18.22
CA GLN A 160 -0.48 -29.75 -18.58
C GLN A 160 -0.89 -30.92 -19.48
N PRO A 161 -0.31 -31.06 -20.69
CA PRO A 161 -0.42 -32.30 -21.42
C PRO A 161 0.35 -33.37 -20.64
N SER A 162 -0.38 -34.40 -20.18
CA SER A 162 0.17 -35.62 -19.62
C SER A 162 1.27 -36.16 -20.55
N GLN A 163 2.50 -36.20 -20.04
CA GLN A 163 3.61 -36.81 -20.74
C GLN A 163 3.28 -38.28 -20.99
N ALA A 164 3.27 -38.65 -22.26
CA ALA A 164 3.19 -40.02 -22.73
C ALA A 164 4.34 -40.84 -22.12
N ASN A 165 3.99 -41.76 -21.22
CA ASN A 165 4.90 -42.78 -20.75
C ASN A 165 5.13 -43.78 -21.89
N ILE A 166 6.19 -43.55 -22.67
CA ILE A 166 6.77 -44.57 -23.54
C ILE A 166 7.67 -45.41 -22.65
N ALA A 167 7.17 -46.59 -22.23
CA ALA A 167 7.98 -47.60 -21.58
C ALA A 167 7.68 -48.96 -22.22
N ASN A 168 8.47 -49.25 -23.26
CA ASN A 168 9.00 -50.53 -23.69
C ASN A 168 8.19 -51.80 -23.39
N ASP A 169 7.49 -52.25 -24.44
CA ASP A 169 7.14 -53.64 -24.69
C ASP A 169 8.42 -54.43 -25.04
N VAL A 170 8.95 -55.21 -24.09
CA VAL A 170 9.88 -56.32 -24.34
C VAL A 170 9.51 -57.50 -23.42
N THR A 171 8.77 -58.43 -24.01
CA THR A 171 8.88 -59.89 -23.90
C THR A 171 9.03 -60.53 -22.52
N SER A 172 7.97 -61.22 -22.10
CA SER A 172 8.09 -62.55 -21.49
C SER A 172 6.89 -63.40 -21.91
N GLN A 173 7.12 -64.25 -22.91
CA GLN A 173 6.28 -65.43 -23.15
C GLN A 173 6.59 -66.46 -22.06
N SER A 174 5.54 -66.95 -21.40
CA SER A 174 5.57 -68.16 -20.59
C SER A 174 4.95 -69.31 -21.38
N GLU A 175 5.56 -70.49 -21.20
CA GLU A 175 4.99 -71.85 -21.32
C GLU A 175 4.78 -72.45 -22.71
N SER A 176 5.63 -73.42 -23.05
CA SER A 176 5.35 -74.86 -22.82
C SER A 176 6.63 -75.68 -22.86
#